data_AF-A0A1G9FQD1-F1
#
_entry.id   AF-A0A1G9FQD1-F1
#
_cell.length_a   1.000
_cell.length_b   1.000
_cell.length_c   1.000
_cell.angle_alpha   90.00
_cell.angle_beta   90.00
_cell.angle_gamma   90.00
#
_symmetry.space_group_name_H-M   'P 1'
#
loop_
_entity.id
_entity.type
_entity.pdbx_description
1 polymer ?
#
loop_
_entity_poly.entity_id
_entity_poly.type
_entity_poly.pdbx_seq_one_letter_code
_entity_poly.pdbx_strand_id
1 'polypeptide(L)'
;MVITETLISAVILAVSAVFGSIIYIMLNEAAKSKKKEILEELLSQFINLIIFIYIIKIILNLDVFLEDPLAVLAYPSDSAVFYASLVITAAVIIYKNLKGRLDLKEFSDGMITLFLTSSMMYEFIHFIIYDDTYAFVYFIVLAVLFLVFYVLYNRIEKRYLLITAVLSWTVGIVVLFFVYGTATAFGYTMRPWFAVLLAAGVTVLITTAYGSSRKDEKEVDR
;
A
#
# COMPACT_ATOMS: atom_id res chain seq x y z
N MET A 1 -26.01 -7.36 10.78
CA MET A 1 -25.19 -6.14 10.99
C MET A 1 -23.76 -6.32 10.47
N VAL A 2 -23.04 -7.37 10.89
CA VAL A 2 -21.64 -7.65 10.46
C VAL A 2 -21.45 -7.71 8.93
N ILE A 3 -22.34 -8.41 8.20
CA ILE A 3 -22.24 -8.52 6.74
C ILE A 3 -22.31 -7.15 6.06
N THR A 4 -23.18 -6.26 6.53
CA THR A 4 -23.35 -4.91 5.99
C THR A 4 -22.10 -4.06 6.21
N GLU A 5 -21.47 -4.14 7.39
CA GLU A 5 -20.24 -3.39 7.71
C GLU A 5 -19.04 -3.88 6.89
N THR A 6 -18.90 -5.20 6.71
CA THR A 6 -17.84 -5.76 5.85
C THR A 6 -18.00 -5.33 4.39
N LEU A 7 -19.25 -5.28 3.88
CA LEU A 7 -19.55 -4.82 2.53
C LEU A 7 -19.22 -3.34 2.36
N ILE A 8 -19.63 -2.49 3.32
CA ILE A 8 -19.31 -1.06 3.32
C ILE A 8 -17.79 -0.86 3.29
N SER A 9 -17.04 -1.54 4.16
CA SER A 9 -15.58 -1.44 4.22
C SER A 9 -14.91 -1.82 2.89
N ALA A 10 -15.38 -2.89 2.25
CA ALA A 10 -14.89 -3.31 0.93
C ALA A 10 -15.19 -2.27 -0.17
N VAL A 11 -16.37 -1.65 -0.14
CA VAL A 11 -16.75 -0.57 -1.07
C VAL A 11 -15.88 0.67 -0.87
N ILE A 12 -15.65 1.08 0.38
CA ILE A 12 -14.76 2.22 0.70
C ILE A 12 -13.36 1.96 0.14
N LEU A 13 -12.83 0.76 0.36
CA LEU A 13 -11.52 0.36 -0.12
C LEU A 13 -11.45 0.40 -1.66
N ALA A 14 -12.47 -0.13 -2.35
CA ALA A 14 -12.54 -0.12 -3.80
C ALA A 14 -12.61 1.30 -4.39
N VAL A 15 -13.46 2.18 -3.83
CA VAL A 15 -13.57 3.58 -4.24
C VAL A 15 -12.25 4.32 -4.03
N SER A 16 -11.59 4.05 -2.90
CA SER A 16 -10.29 4.65 -2.58
C SER A 16 -9.20 4.22 -3.56
N ALA A 17 -9.15 2.93 -3.92
CA ALA A 17 -8.23 2.41 -4.93
C ALA A 17 -8.49 3.02 -6.32
N VAL A 18 -9.75 3.21 -6.71
CA VAL A 18 -10.12 3.90 -7.96
C VAL A 18 -9.63 5.34 -7.94
N PHE A 19 -9.84 6.06 -6.83
CA PHE A 19 -9.34 7.42 -6.68
C PHE A 19 -7.81 7.49 -6.83
N GLY A 20 -7.07 6.62 -6.13
CA GLY A 20 -5.62 6.60 -6.25
C GLY A 20 -5.12 6.21 -7.64
N SER A 21 -5.85 5.34 -8.34
CA SER A 21 -5.58 5.01 -9.74
C SER A 21 -5.74 6.23 -10.66
N ILE A 22 -6.78 7.04 -10.45
CA ILE A 22 -7.01 8.28 -11.22
C ILE A 22 -5.85 9.25 -10.98
N ILE A 23 -5.47 9.48 -9.73
CA ILE A 23 -4.35 10.38 -9.39
C ILE A 23 -3.04 9.89 -10.00
N TYR A 24 -2.75 8.58 -9.93
CA TYR A 24 -1.58 7.99 -10.58
C TYR A 24 -1.54 8.27 -12.09
N ILE A 25 -2.66 8.09 -12.80
CA ILE A 25 -2.75 8.36 -14.24
C ILE A 25 -2.50 9.84 -14.55
N MET A 26 -2.96 10.74 -13.69
CA MET A 26 -2.78 12.19 -13.84
C MET A 26 -1.34 12.64 -13.57
N LEU A 27 -0.67 12.08 -12.55
CA LEU A 27 0.67 12.48 -12.15
C LEU A 27 1.78 11.88 -13.01
N ASN A 28 1.65 10.61 -13.39
CA ASN A 28 2.69 9.93 -14.15
C ASN A 28 2.78 10.56 -15.56
N GLU A 29 3.97 10.78 -16.11
CA GLU A 29 4.16 11.31 -17.47
C GLU A 29 4.42 10.23 -18.53
N ALA A 30 4.49 8.95 -18.12
CA ALA A 30 4.76 7.83 -19.02
C ALA A 30 3.72 7.70 -20.15
N ALA A 31 4.10 7.01 -21.22
CA ALA A 31 3.19 6.70 -22.31
C ALA A 31 1.93 5.95 -21.80
N LYS A 32 0.77 6.21 -22.42
CA LYS A 32 -0.53 5.65 -21.99
C LYS A 32 -0.53 4.11 -21.89
N SER A 33 0.15 3.42 -22.81
CA SER A 33 0.31 1.96 -22.78
C SER A 33 1.01 1.48 -21.52
N LYS A 34 2.11 2.15 -21.18
CA LYS A 34 2.96 1.83 -20.03
C LYS A 34 2.29 2.14 -18.69
N LYS A 35 1.58 3.27 -18.61
CA LYS A 35 0.72 3.61 -17.45
C LYS A 35 -0.30 2.51 -17.18
N LYS A 36 -0.95 2.01 -18.25
CA LYS A 36 -1.97 0.96 -18.16
C LYS A 36 -1.36 -0.36 -17.66
N GLU A 37 -0.23 -0.77 -18.21
CA GLU A 37 0.48 -1.99 -17.78
C GLU A 37 0.84 -1.95 -16.29
N ILE A 38 1.45 -0.85 -15.83
CA ILE A 38 1.78 -0.69 -14.40
C ILE A 38 0.51 -0.68 -13.54
N LEU A 39 -0.56 -0.04 -14.00
CA LEU A 39 -1.82 -0.01 -13.25
C LEU A 39 -2.47 -1.41 -13.15
N GLU A 40 -2.47 -2.18 -14.23
CA GLU A 40 -2.95 -3.57 -14.22
C GLU A 40 -2.14 -4.42 -13.24
N GLU A 41 -0.84 -4.22 -13.17
CA GLU A 41 0.03 -4.94 -12.25
C GLU A 41 -0.17 -4.48 -10.78
N LEU A 42 -0.39 -3.19 -10.53
CA LEU A 42 -0.76 -2.67 -9.21
C LEU A 42 -2.09 -3.24 -8.73
N LEU A 43 -3.10 -3.24 -9.60
CA LEU A 43 -4.41 -3.84 -9.29
C LEU A 43 -4.30 -5.35 -9.09
N SER A 44 -3.45 -6.04 -9.87
CA SER A 44 -3.17 -7.46 -9.67
C SER A 44 -2.55 -7.71 -8.29
N GLN A 45 -1.57 -6.90 -7.85
CA GLN A 45 -1.00 -7.04 -6.51
C GLN A 45 -2.00 -6.69 -5.40
N PHE A 46 -2.86 -5.71 -5.64
CA PHE A 46 -3.91 -5.36 -4.70
C PHE A 46 -4.94 -6.49 -4.53
N ILE A 47 -5.39 -7.10 -5.63
CA ILE A 47 -6.27 -8.28 -5.60
C ILE A 47 -5.57 -9.46 -4.92
N ASN A 48 -4.28 -9.70 -5.23
CA ASN A 48 -3.49 -10.76 -4.58
C ASN A 48 -3.40 -10.53 -3.07
N LEU A 49 -3.20 -9.28 -2.62
CA LEU A 49 -3.18 -8.96 -1.20
C LEU A 49 -4.51 -9.33 -0.52
N ILE A 50 -5.65 -8.98 -1.12
CA ILE A 50 -6.97 -9.37 -0.62
C ILE A 50 -7.11 -10.90 -0.54
N ILE A 51 -6.71 -11.61 -1.60
CA ILE A 51 -6.72 -13.08 -1.64
C ILE A 51 -5.84 -13.65 -0.53
N PHE A 52 -4.63 -13.13 -0.32
CA PHE A 52 -3.73 -13.59 0.74
C PHE A 52 -4.29 -13.31 2.14
N ILE A 53 -5.00 -12.20 2.34
CA ILE A 53 -5.70 -11.94 3.61
C ILE A 53 -6.71 -13.05 3.88
N TYR A 54 -7.55 -13.40 2.90
CA TYR A 54 -8.53 -14.48 3.07
C TYR A 54 -7.87 -15.85 3.27
N ILE A 55 -6.83 -16.18 2.49
CA ILE A 55 -6.12 -17.46 2.63
C ILE A 55 -5.51 -17.60 4.02
N ILE A 56 -4.76 -16.58 4.48
CA ILE A 56 -4.13 -16.61 5.81
C ILE A 56 -5.19 -16.68 6.91
N LYS A 57 -6.29 -15.95 6.75
CA LYS A 57 -7.40 -15.98 7.69
C LYS A 57 -8.03 -17.37 7.81
N ILE A 58 -8.21 -18.07 6.69
CA ILE A 58 -8.70 -19.46 6.66
C ILE A 58 -7.70 -20.38 7.33
N ILE A 59 -6.40 -20.26 7.02
CA ILE A 59 -5.35 -21.09 7.62
C ILE A 59 -5.30 -20.92 9.15
N LEU A 60 -5.43 -19.69 9.65
CA LEU A 60 -5.38 -19.42 11.09
C LEU A 60 -6.65 -19.82 11.84
N ASN A 61 -7.79 -19.97 11.15
CA ASN A 61 -9.07 -20.33 11.74
C ASN A 61 -9.63 -21.60 11.08
N LEU A 62 -8.76 -22.60 10.86
CA LEU A 62 -9.11 -23.79 10.10
C LEU A 62 -10.27 -24.56 10.74
N ASP A 63 -10.31 -24.63 12.07
CA ASP A 63 -11.39 -25.31 12.81
C ASP A 63 -12.75 -24.66 12.52
N VAL A 64 -12.84 -23.33 12.60
CA VAL A 64 -14.06 -22.58 12.29
C VAL A 64 -14.43 -22.72 10.81
N PHE A 65 -13.45 -22.79 9.90
CA PHE A 65 -13.71 -22.96 8.48
C PHE A 65 -14.34 -24.32 8.15
N LEU A 66 -13.91 -25.39 8.84
CA LEU A 66 -14.45 -26.73 8.63
C LEU A 66 -15.88 -26.87 9.16
N GLU A 67 -16.23 -26.13 10.21
CA GLU A 67 -17.57 -26.11 10.78
C GLU A 67 -18.53 -25.20 10.01
N ASP A 68 -18.10 -23.96 9.72
CA ASP A 68 -18.88 -22.96 8.97
C ASP A 68 -17.94 -22.10 8.09
N PRO A 69 -17.77 -22.47 6.80
CA PRO A 69 -16.92 -21.74 5.87
C PRO A 69 -17.30 -20.26 5.70
N LEU A 70 -18.59 -19.92 5.84
CA LEU A 70 -19.07 -18.56 5.68
C LEU A 70 -18.76 -17.71 6.92
N ALA A 71 -18.78 -18.31 8.12
CA ALA A 71 -18.43 -17.63 9.36
C ALA A 71 -16.99 -17.11 9.35
N VAL A 72 -16.05 -17.84 8.74
CA VAL A 72 -14.65 -17.40 8.63
C VAL A 72 -14.50 -16.16 7.77
N LEU A 73 -15.35 -15.96 6.75
CA LEU A 73 -15.33 -14.74 5.96
C LEU A 73 -15.77 -13.52 6.79
N ALA A 74 -16.66 -13.70 7.76
CA ALA A 74 -17.13 -12.67 8.67
C ALA A 74 -16.24 -12.44 9.90
N TYR A 75 -15.28 -13.35 10.19
CA TYR A 75 -14.38 -13.21 11.33
C TYR A 75 -13.56 -11.90 11.24
N PRO A 76 -13.31 -11.16 12.32
CA PRO A 76 -12.48 -9.96 12.25
C PRO A 76 -11.07 -10.32 11.79
N SER A 77 -10.50 -9.51 10.89
CA SER A 77 -9.12 -9.72 10.45
C SER A 77 -8.18 -8.98 11.41
N ASP A 78 -7.38 -9.72 12.17
CA ASP A 78 -6.35 -9.12 13.02
C ASP A 78 -5.16 -8.64 12.18
N SER A 79 -4.41 -7.69 12.76
CA SER A 79 -3.11 -7.20 12.33
C SER A 79 -2.14 -8.30 11.86
N ALA A 80 -2.10 -9.46 12.54
CA ALA A 80 -1.24 -10.57 12.15
C ALA A 80 -1.55 -11.13 10.75
N VAL A 81 -2.83 -11.23 10.38
CA VAL A 81 -3.28 -11.67 9.06
C VAL A 81 -2.76 -10.70 8.01
N PHE A 82 -2.99 -9.40 8.23
CA PHE A 82 -2.55 -8.34 7.33
C PHE A 82 -1.03 -8.32 7.13
N TYR A 83 -0.25 -8.46 8.21
CA TYR A 83 1.21 -8.45 8.15
C TYR A 83 1.74 -9.63 7.35
N ALA A 84 1.22 -10.82 7.59
CA ALA A 84 1.59 -12.01 6.82
C ALA A 84 1.24 -11.85 5.33
N SER A 85 0.07 -11.30 5.02
CA SER A 85 -0.34 -11.06 3.62
C SER A 85 0.58 -10.07 2.92
N LEU A 86 0.99 -8.99 3.59
CA LEU A 86 1.96 -8.04 3.06
C LEU A 86 3.33 -8.68 2.79
N VAL A 87 3.81 -9.56 3.67
CA VAL A 87 5.07 -10.27 3.48
C VAL A 87 5.01 -11.18 2.25
N ILE A 88 3.91 -11.92 2.06
CA ILE A 88 3.71 -12.76 0.88
C ILE A 88 3.63 -11.92 -0.39
N THR A 89 2.86 -10.81 -0.38
CA THR A 89 2.79 -9.88 -1.52
C THR A 89 4.17 -9.32 -1.87
N ALA A 90 4.97 -8.93 -0.87
CA ALA A 90 6.33 -8.47 -1.09
C ALA A 90 7.21 -9.55 -1.72
N ALA A 91 7.10 -10.81 -1.26
CA ALA A 91 7.82 -11.94 -1.85
C ALA A 91 7.43 -12.17 -3.32
N VAL A 92 6.15 -12.05 -3.66
CA VAL A 92 5.65 -12.17 -5.05
C VAL A 92 6.20 -11.05 -5.94
N ILE A 93 6.20 -9.81 -5.46
CA ILE A 93 6.77 -8.65 -6.17
C ILE A 93 8.27 -8.88 -6.45
N ILE A 94 9.02 -9.29 -5.43
CA ILE A 94 10.45 -9.62 -5.56
C ILE A 94 10.64 -10.72 -6.60
N TYR A 95 9.88 -11.80 -6.52
CA TYR A 95 9.95 -12.91 -7.46
C TYR A 95 9.66 -12.48 -8.91
N LYS A 96 8.61 -11.67 -9.14
CA LYS A 96 8.28 -11.16 -10.48
C LYS A 96 9.40 -10.27 -11.03
N ASN A 97 9.98 -9.41 -10.20
CA ASN A 97 11.12 -8.57 -10.57
C ASN A 97 12.36 -9.42 -10.95
N LEU A 98 12.71 -10.42 -10.14
CA LEU A 98 13.83 -11.33 -10.43
C LEU A 98 13.63 -12.14 -11.73
N LYS A 99 12.38 -12.36 -12.15
CA LYS A 99 12.04 -12.99 -13.43
C LYS A 99 11.97 -12.00 -14.60
N GLY A 100 12.27 -10.72 -14.39
CA GLY A 100 12.19 -9.68 -15.42
C GLY A 100 10.76 -9.39 -15.90
N ARG A 101 9.75 -9.80 -15.13
CA ARG A 101 8.32 -9.60 -15.47
C ARG A 101 7.74 -8.31 -14.90
N LEU A 102 8.56 -7.56 -14.14
CA LEU A 102 8.15 -6.37 -13.43
C LEU A 102 9.31 -5.37 -13.43
N ASP A 103 9.08 -4.17 -13.95
CA ASP A 103 10.00 -3.05 -13.73
C ASP A 103 9.75 -2.48 -12.33
N LEU A 104 10.60 -2.86 -11.38
CA LEU A 104 10.47 -2.44 -9.98
C LEU A 104 10.61 -0.92 -9.80
N LYS A 105 11.30 -0.22 -10.71
CA LYS A 105 11.49 1.24 -10.63
C LYS A 105 10.16 1.96 -10.80
N GLU A 106 9.43 1.58 -11.84
CA GLU A 106 8.16 2.19 -12.20
C GLU A 106 7.01 1.65 -11.37
N PHE A 107 7.04 0.36 -11.04
CA PHE A 107 6.10 -0.23 -10.13
C PHE A 107 6.15 0.46 -8.76
N SER A 108 7.34 0.75 -8.23
CA SER A 108 7.48 1.46 -6.94
C SER A 108 6.93 2.88 -6.98
N ASP A 109 7.12 3.60 -8.10
CA ASP A 109 6.58 4.96 -8.31
C ASP A 109 5.05 4.93 -8.28
N GLY A 110 4.46 4.01 -9.06
CA GLY A 110 3.01 3.81 -9.08
C GLY A 110 2.45 3.31 -7.75
N MET A 111 3.13 2.37 -7.09
CA MET A 111 2.70 1.79 -5.82
C MET A 111 2.65 2.85 -4.72
N ILE A 112 3.69 3.69 -4.58
CA ILE A 112 3.71 4.74 -3.55
C ILE A 112 2.65 5.80 -3.83
N THR A 113 2.53 6.23 -5.09
CA THR A 113 1.52 7.22 -5.48
C THR A 113 0.12 6.72 -5.21
N LEU A 114 -0.20 5.50 -5.65
CA LEU A 114 -1.50 4.85 -5.45
C LEU A 114 -1.76 4.59 -3.97
N PHE A 115 -0.77 4.11 -3.22
CA PHE A 115 -0.89 3.85 -1.78
C PHE A 115 -1.23 5.11 -1.01
N LEU A 116 -0.48 6.21 -1.19
CA LEU A 116 -0.70 7.46 -0.45
C LEU A 116 -2.08 8.04 -0.73
N THR A 117 -2.43 8.13 -2.02
CA THR A 117 -3.69 8.77 -2.46
C THR A 117 -4.92 7.93 -2.13
N SER A 118 -4.81 6.60 -2.26
CA SER A 118 -5.87 5.69 -1.83
C SER A 118 -6.02 5.67 -0.32
N SER A 119 -4.92 5.66 0.45
CA SER A 119 -5.00 5.73 1.92
C SER A 119 -5.66 7.02 2.37
N MET A 120 -5.29 8.15 1.75
CA MET A 120 -5.88 9.45 2.06
C MET A 120 -7.39 9.45 1.79
N MET A 121 -7.82 8.95 0.63
CA MET A 121 -9.25 8.87 0.30
C MET A 121 -10.01 7.90 1.21
N TYR A 122 -9.37 6.79 1.60
CA TYR A 122 -9.96 5.82 2.52
C TYR A 122 -10.28 6.47 3.87
N GLU A 123 -9.31 7.14 4.48
CA GLU A 123 -9.49 7.80 5.78
C GLU A 123 -10.51 8.95 5.69
N PHE A 124 -10.52 9.70 4.57
CA PHE A 124 -11.54 10.72 4.32
C PHE A 124 -12.96 10.14 4.29
N ILE A 125 -13.18 9.08 3.50
CA ILE A 125 -14.49 8.43 3.41
C ILE A 125 -14.88 7.81 4.76
N HIS A 126 -13.92 7.16 5.44
CA HIS A 126 -14.15 6.56 6.75
C HIS A 126 -14.58 7.61 7.78
N PHE A 127 -13.93 8.78 7.81
CA PHE A 127 -14.34 9.91 8.64
C PHE A 127 -15.77 10.38 8.30
N ILE A 128 -16.09 10.58 7.02
CA ILE A 128 -17.43 11.07 6.62
C ILE A 128 -18.55 10.09 7.00
N ILE A 129 -18.30 8.77 6.94
CA ILE A 129 -19.31 7.75 7.23
C ILE A 129 -19.44 7.46 8.72
N TYR A 130 -18.32 7.39 9.44
CA TYR A 130 -18.27 6.92 10.83
C TYR A 130 -18.07 8.02 11.87
N ASP A 131 -17.88 9.28 11.45
CA ASP A 131 -17.58 10.43 12.32
C ASP A 131 -16.35 10.19 13.21
N ASP A 132 -15.39 9.41 12.70
CA ASP A 132 -14.19 9.03 13.43
C ASP A 132 -13.15 10.16 13.40
N THR A 133 -12.99 10.84 14.52
CA THR A 133 -12.01 11.92 14.70
C THR A 133 -10.58 11.44 14.44
N TYR A 134 -10.25 10.19 14.78
CA TYR A 134 -8.91 9.64 14.52
C TYR A 134 -8.67 9.51 13.01
N ALA A 135 -9.65 9.02 12.25
CA ALA A 135 -9.57 8.94 10.79
C ALA A 135 -9.38 10.32 10.15
N PHE A 136 -10.04 11.37 10.67
CA PHE A 136 -9.82 12.73 10.21
C PHE A 136 -8.38 13.21 10.43
N VAL A 137 -7.81 12.98 11.62
CA VAL A 137 -6.44 13.38 11.93
C VAL A 137 -5.44 12.64 11.02
N TYR A 138 -5.65 11.35 10.81
CA TYR A 138 -4.79 10.58 9.90
C TYR A 138 -4.93 11.03 8.45
N PHE A 139 -6.15 11.34 7.99
CA PHE A 139 -6.38 11.98 6.70
C PHE A 139 -5.57 13.27 6.54
N ILE A 140 -5.53 14.14 7.55
CA ILE A 140 -4.71 15.37 7.50
C ILE A 140 -3.23 15.06 7.38
N VAL A 141 -2.71 14.08 8.13
CA VAL A 141 -1.31 13.63 8.01
C VAL A 141 -1.00 13.17 6.58
N LEU A 142 -1.88 12.34 6.00
CA LEU A 142 -1.73 11.86 4.62
C LEU A 142 -1.86 12.97 3.58
N ALA A 143 -2.76 13.93 3.79
CA ALA A 143 -2.95 15.07 2.90
C ALA A 143 -1.71 15.98 2.88
N VAL A 144 -1.14 16.28 4.06
CA VAL A 144 0.12 17.03 4.16
C VAL A 144 1.26 16.27 3.49
N LEU A 145 1.37 14.96 3.76
CA LEU A 145 2.39 14.12 3.14
C LEU A 145 2.26 14.08 1.62
N PHE A 146 1.04 13.91 1.10
CA PHE A 146 0.78 13.90 -0.33
C PHE A 146 1.06 15.28 -0.96
N LEU A 147 0.73 16.37 -0.28
CA LEU A 147 1.05 17.72 -0.74
C LEU A 147 2.57 17.92 -0.87
N VAL A 148 3.35 17.52 0.14
CA VAL A 148 4.81 17.57 0.10
C VAL A 148 5.35 16.70 -1.03
N PHE A 149 4.84 15.46 -1.16
CA PHE A 149 5.20 14.56 -2.25
C PHE A 149 4.93 15.18 -3.63
N TYR A 150 3.76 15.78 -3.82
CA TYR A 150 3.36 16.43 -5.07
C TYR A 150 4.22 17.65 -5.41
N VAL A 151 4.50 18.51 -4.42
CA VAL A 151 5.36 19.70 -4.63
C VAL A 151 6.78 19.30 -5.01
N LEU A 152 7.29 18.19 -4.47
CA LEU A 152 8.61 17.67 -4.78
C LEU A 152 8.63 16.76 -6.01
N TYR A 153 7.46 16.39 -6.55
CA TYR A 153 7.32 15.57 -7.75
C TYR A 153 8.00 16.29 -8.92
N ASN A 154 8.88 15.58 -9.64
CA ASN A 154 9.75 16.12 -10.70
C ASN A 154 10.77 17.21 -10.27
N ARG A 155 10.88 17.57 -8.98
CA ARG A 155 11.89 18.54 -8.50
C ARG A 155 13.14 17.91 -7.91
N ILE A 156 13.04 16.65 -7.49
CA ILE A 156 14.15 15.86 -6.95
C ILE A 156 14.21 14.52 -7.68
N GLU A 157 15.34 13.82 -7.59
CA GLU A 157 15.45 12.48 -8.18
C GLU A 157 14.37 11.55 -7.59
N LYS A 158 13.68 10.81 -8.47
CA LYS A 158 12.57 9.92 -8.07
C LYS A 158 12.94 8.97 -6.94
N ARG A 159 14.17 8.43 -6.93
CA ARG A 159 14.66 7.57 -5.84
C ARG A 159 14.52 8.24 -4.46
N TYR A 160 14.99 9.46 -4.32
CA TYR A 160 14.94 10.18 -3.03
C TYR A 160 13.52 10.58 -2.67
N LEU A 161 12.69 10.94 -3.66
CA LEU A 161 11.28 11.24 -3.44
C LEU A 161 10.53 10.05 -2.83
N LEU A 162 10.67 8.87 -3.45
CA LEU A 162 10.00 7.65 -3.01
C LEU A 162 10.46 7.22 -1.60
N ILE A 163 11.77 7.28 -1.32
CA ILE A 163 12.31 6.96 0.01
C ILE A 163 11.79 7.95 1.05
N THR A 164 11.81 9.26 0.74
CA THR A 164 11.32 10.30 1.66
C THR A 164 9.83 10.13 1.95
N ALA A 165 9.03 9.75 0.95
CA ALA A 165 7.61 9.48 1.12
C ALA A 165 7.36 8.31 2.09
N VAL A 166 8.06 7.20 1.91
CA VAL A 166 7.94 6.01 2.77
C VAL A 166 8.38 6.31 4.20
N LEU A 167 9.50 6.99 4.38
CA LEU A 167 10.00 7.36 5.71
C LEU A 167 9.06 8.35 6.40
N SER A 168 8.57 9.37 5.69
CA SER A 168 7.64 10.35 6.25
C SER A 168 6.30 9.74 6.61
N TRP A 169 5.78 8.81 5.80
CA TRP A 169 4.60 8.02 6.15
C TRP A 169 4.81 7.21 7.44
N THR A 170 5.97 6.57 7.56
CA THR A 170 6.32 5.77 8.74
C THR A 170 6.41 6.63 10.00
N VAL A 171 7.02 7.82 9.90
CA VAL A 171 7.02 8.81 10.98
C VAL A 171 5.60 9.21 11.35
N GLY A 172 4.73 9.44 10.37
CA GLY A 172 3.30 9.72 10.59
C GLY A 172 2.61 8.62 11.41
N ILE A 173 2.79 7.35 11.02
CA ILE A 173 2.24 6.19 11.74
C ILE A 173 2.77 6.11 13.18
N VAL A 174 4.08 6.29 13.37
CA VAL A 174 4.70 6.23 14.69
C VAL A 174 4.18 7.35 15.59
N VAL A 175 4.10 8.59 15.07
CA VAL A 175 3.56 9.74 15.82
C VAL A 175 2.10 9.52 16.19
N LEU A 176 1.26 9.08 15.25
CA LEU A 176 -0.15 8.77 15.52
C LEU A 176 -0.30 7.71 16.60
N PHE A 177 0.50 6.65 16.55
CA PHE A 177 0.48 5.60 17.57
C PHE A 177 0.83 6.14 18.96
N PHE A 178 1.84 7.01 19.08
CA PHE A 178 2.21 7.60 20.37
C PHE A 178 1.17 8.58 20.92
N VAL A 179 0.45 9.30 20.03
CA VAL A 179 -0.56 10.28 20.43
C VAL A 179 -1.90 9.64 20.76
N TYR A 180 -2.35 8.67 19.94
CA TYR A 180 -3.70 8.08 20.02
C TYR A 180 -3.73 6.63 20.52
N GLY A 181 -2.57 6.00 20.75
CA GLY A 181 -2.46 4.60 21.20
C GLY A 181 -2.74 3.57 20.11
N THR A 182 -3.16 4.00 18.92
CA THR A 182 -3.37 3.15 17.75
C THR A 182 -2.96 3.88 16.48
N ALA A 183 -2.56 3.12 15.47
CA ALA A 183 -2.37 3.61 14.12
C ALA A 183 -2.97 2.60 13.15
N THR A 184 -3.55 3.04 12.04
CA THR A 184 -4.20 2.16 11.05
C THR A 184 -3.66 2.40 9.64
N ALA A 185 -3.84 1.42 8.76
CA ALA A 185 -3.70 1.58 7.32
C ALA A 185 -4.80 0.76 6.65
N PHE A 186 -5.70 1.42 5.90
CA PHE A 186 -6.88 0.79 5.30
C PHE A 186 -7.74 0.03 6.33
N GLY A 187 -7.89 0.59 7.53
CA GLY A 187 -8.65 -0.02 8.63
C GLY A 187 -7.90 -1.11 9.41
N TYR A 188 -6.73 -1.56 8.95
CA TYR A 188 -5.91 -2.54 9.69
C TYR A 188 -4.99 -1.85 10.68
N THR A 189 -4.94 -2.34 11.92
CA THR A 189 -4.04 -1.80 12.95
C THR A 189 -2.57 -2.04 12.57
N MET A 190 -1.79 -0.97 12.55
CA MET A 190 -0.37 -0.94 12.23
C MET A 190 0.45 -0.68 13.49
N ARG A 191 1.15 -1.72 13.95
CA ARG A 191 2.11 -1.59 15.05
C ARG A 191 3.36 -0.86 14.56
N PRO A 192 3.95 0.06 15.36
CA PRO A 192 5.13 0.83 14.96
C PRO A 192 6.30 -0.01 14.45
N TRP A 193 6.60 -1.13 15.12
CA TRP A 193 7.71 -2.01 14.72
C TRP A 193 7.52 -2.58 13.30
N PHE A 194 6.28 -2.90 12.94
CA PHE A 194 5.98 -3.46 11.63
C PHE A 194 6.02 -2.36 10.55
N ALA A 195 5.54 -1.15 10.86
CA ALA A 195 5.68 0.00 9.97
C ALA A 195 7.16 0.31 9.66
N VAL A 196 8.04 0.28 10.68
CA VAL A 196 9.49 0.47 10.51
C VAL A 196 10.10 -0.64 9.66
N LEU A 197 9.73 -1.90 9.89
CA LEU A 197 10.19 -3.04 9.09
C LEU A 197 9.75 -2.93 7.63
N LEU A 198 8.49 -2.56 7.39
CA LEU A 198 7.94 -2.33 6.06
C LEU A 198 8.70 -1.20 5.35
N ALA A 199 8.95 -0.09 6.05
CA ALA A 199 9.70 1.03 5.53
C ALA A 199 11.13 0.66 5.13
N ALA A 200 11.82 -0.12 5.98
CA ALA A 200 13.15 -0.63 5.68
C ALA A 200 13.13 -1.54 4.44
N GLY A 201 12.19 -2.48 4.37
CA GLY A 201 12.04 -3.39 3.24
C GLY A 201 11.77 -2.65 1.92
N VAL A 202 10.80 -1.73 1.91
CA VAL A 202 10.47 -0.93 0.72
C VAL A 202 11.64 -0.02 0.32
N THR A 203 12.34 0.59 1.28
CA THR A 203 13.54 1.39 1.00
C THR A 203 14.62 0.55 0.33
N VAL A 204 14.90 -0.66 0.84
CA VAL A 204 15.84 -1.58 0.21
C VAL A 204 15.40 -1.90 -1.22
N LEU A 205 14.14 -2.26 -1.44
CA LEU A 205 13.59 -2.53 -2.78
C LEU A 205 13.82 -1.35 -3.74
N ILE A 206 13.49 -0.13 -3.33
CA ILE A 206 13.71 1.07 -4.14
C ILE A 206 15.21 1.25 -4.45
N THR A 207 16.08 1.14 -3.45
CA THR A 207 17.52 1.30 -3.69
C THR A 207 18.10 0.24 -4.62
N THR A 208 17.62 -1.00 -4.56
CA THR A 208 18.02 -2.06 -5.48
C THR A 208 17.53 -1.83 -6.90
N ALA A 209 16.29 -1.38 -7.07
CA ALA A 209 15.70 -1.08 -8.38
C ALA A 209 16.47 0.03 -9.10
N TYR A 210 16.77 1.12 -8.40
CA TYR A 210 17.50 2.26 -8.98
C TYR A 210 19.02 2.03 -9.05
N GLY A 211 19.57 1.10 -8.26
CA GLY A 211 21.00 0.75 -8.29
C GLY A 211 21.39 -0.14 -9.48
N SER A 212 20.50 -1.04 -9.91
CA SER A 212 20.76 -1.98 -11.02
C SER A 212 20.97 -1.27 -12.35
N SER A 213 20.18 -0.23 -12.63
CA SER A 213 20.22 0.53 -13.90
C SER A 213 21.57 1.22 -14.18
N ARG A 214 22.41 1.45 -13.16
CA ARG A 214 23.72 2.11 -13.32
C ARG A 214 24.84 1.16 -13.74
N LYS A 215 24.61 -0.17 -13.70
CA LYS A 215 25.55 -1.16 -14.21
C LYS A 215 25.42 -1.34 -15.72
N ASP A 216 24.20 -1.31 -16.24
CA ASP A 216 23.94 -1.53 -17.67
C ASP A 216 24.52 -0.40 -18.55
N GLU A 217 24.50 0.86 -18.09
CA GLU A 217 25.15 1.97 -18.80
C GLU A 217 26.68 1.84 -18.87
N LYS A 218 27.31 1.15 -17.91
CA LYS A 218 28.78 0.99 -17.89
C LYS A 218 29.30 -0.16 -18.76
N GLU A 219 28.44 -1.09 -19.16
CA GLU A 219 28.82 -2.20 -20.06
C GLU A 219 28.68 -1.85 -21.54
N VAL A 220 27.85 -0.86 -21.89
CA VAL A 220 27.72 -0.39 -23.29
C VAL A 220 28.90 0.47 -23.74
N ASP A 221 29.61 1.10 -22.80
CA ASP A 221 30.80 1.94 -23.06
C ASP A 221 32.13 1.16 -23.08
N ARG A 222 32.11 -0.18 -23.12
CA ARG A 222 33.31 -1.04 -23.24
C ARG A 222 33.27 -1.90 -24.50
#